data_AF-A0A1G2I4J0-F1
#
_entry.id   AF-A0A1G2I4J0-F1
#
_cell.length_a   1.000
_cell.length_b   1.000
_cell.length_c   1.000
_cell.angle_alpha   90.00
_cell.angle_beta   90.00
_cell.angle_gamma   90.00
#
_symmetry.space_group_name_H-M   'P 1'
#
loop_
_entity.id
_entity.type
_entity.pdbx_description
1 polymer ?
#
loop_
_entity_poly.entity_id
_entity_poly.type
_entity_poly.pdbx_seq_one_letter_code
_entity_poly.pdbx_strand_id
1 'polypeptide(L)'
;MEEKNIVLTTITILAVVGLGAFGLYNYTLKNPSQNQNTNSNNYNTQTQGKIIFGITDAAASMSNISSVLITVDSAQIHSEQKGWIAVANEPKQYDLLALKQSGGIALIADTVVDMGTYNQVRLLVSKVVVVENGVQKEATLPSGEIKINANVVVNNNSTSTVVFDFIVDDSLHVTGNGQFIFAPVIQLEAKSNADVQVNADNMVAIQNGKTETNASFGMDVSGEIKSNFMLNKNEVLDLIGGTIKIKVKDENSTSVKITPNTAIDKAISGGYLDVTTSVMLTMQSGKKVWRVSGLKSLIITNVYIDASTGAVVNY
;
A
#
# COMPACT_ATOMS: atom_id res chain seq x y z
N MET A 1 30.02 71.92 -20.33
CA MET A 1 28.74 72.18 -21.00
C MET A 1 27.90 70.93 -20.79
N GLU A 2 26.79 70.93 -20.06
CA GLU A 2 26.01 71.99 -19.44
C GLU A 2 25.14 71.30 -18.37
N GLU A 3 25.12 71.89 -17.17
CA GLU A 3 24.21 71.54 -16.08
C GLU A 3 22.77 71.85 -16.47
N LYS A 4 21.80 71.12 -15.91
CA LYS A 4 20.47 71.71 -15.67
C LYS A 4 20.14 71.64 -14.19
N ASN A 5 19.71 72.81 -13.74
CA ASN A 5 19.75 73.35 -12.40
C ASN A 5 18.31 73.81 -12.08
N ILE A 6 17.90 73.66 -10.81
CA ILE A 6 16.90 74.50 -10.10
C ILE A 6 15.43 74.15 -10.51
N VAL A 7 14.42 74.07 -9.62
CA VAL A 7 13.96 75.06 -8.65
C VAL A 7 13.19 74.42 -7.49
N LEU A 8 13.54 74.89 -6.30
CA LEU A 8 12.85 74.75 -5.01
C LEU A 8 11.75 75.83 -4.92
N THR A 9 10.51 75.48 -4.56
CA THR A 9 9.49 76.50 -4.23
C THR A 9 8.84 76.19 -2.88
N THR A 10 8.99 77.14 -1.97
CA THR A 10 8.48 77.17 -0.60
C THR A 10 7.10 77.87 -0.51
N ILE A 11 6.24 77.34 0.37
CA ILE A 11 5.27 78.02 1.28
C ILE A 11 4.07 78.73 0.59
N THR A 12 2.81 78.50 0.99
CA THR A 12 2.13 79.22 2.09
C THR A 12 0.80 78.56 2.48
N ILE A 13 0.55 78.47 3.79
CA ILE A 13 -0.71 78.05 4.43
C ILE A 13 -1.72 79.20 4.37
N LEU A 14 -2.97 78.92 4.00
CA LEU A 14 -4.11 79.79 4.27
C LEU A 14 -5.28 78.97 4.78
N ALA A 15 -5.57 79.16 6.07
CA ALA A 15 -6.74 78.64 6.75
C ALA A 15 -7.99 79.38 6.28
N VAL A 16 -9.04 78.65 5.91
CA VAL A 16 -10.40 79.18 5.86
C VAL A 16 -11.25 78.40 6.86
N VAL A 17 -11.67 79.14 7.88
CA VAL A 17 -12.68 78.79 8.88
C VAL A 17 -14.04 78.72 8.19
N GLY A 18 -14.69 77.56 8.29
CA GLY A 18 -16.09 77.36 7.92
C GLY A 18 -16.81 76.65 9.06
N LEU A 19 -17.44 77.44 9.92
CA LEU A 19 -18.32 77.00 11.01
C LEU A 19 -19.56 76.31 10.45
N GLY A 20 -19.85 75.10 10.93
CA GLY A 20 -21.09 74.37 10.69
C GLY A 20 -21.16 73.19 11.66
N ALA A 21 -21.62 73.45 12.87
CA ALA A 21 -21.79 72.48 13.95
C ALA A 21 -22.73 71.33 13.55
N PHE A 22 -22.44 70.10 13.99
CA PHE A 22 -23.24 69.37 14.99
C PHE A 22 -22.89 67.87 14.98
N GLY A 23 -22.51 67.33 16.15
CA GLY A 23 -22.38 65.88 16.38
C GLY A 23 -21.07 65.45 17.04
N LEU A 24 -20.92 65.75 18.34
CA LEU A 24 -19.86 65.18 19.19
C LEU A 24 -20.01 63.65 19.29
N TYR A 25 -18.91 62.92 19.08
CA TYR A 25 -18.63 61.74 19.90
C TYR A 25 -17.24 61.92 20.53
N ASN A 26 -17.21 61.76 21.85
CA ASN A 26 -16.12 62.18 22.70
C ASN A 26 -14.87 61.30 22.59
N TYR A 27 -13.76 62.00 22.80
CA TYR A 27 -12.37 61.62 22.81
C TYR A 27 -12.00 60.74 24.02
N THR A 28 -11.07 59.79 23.86
CA THR A 28 -10.08 59.47 24.90
C THR A 28 -8.80 58.96 24.23
N LEU A 29 -7.76 59.81 24.21
CA LEU A 29 -6.38 59.38 24.02
C LEU A 29 -5.81 58.97 25.38
N LYS A 30 -5.27 57.74 25.47
CA LYS A 30 -4.37 57.34 26.55
C LYS A 30 -3.43 56.24 26.06
N ASN A 31 -2.21 56.61 25.68
CA ASN A 31 -1.02 55.83 26.05
C ASN A 31 -0.44 56.51 27.31
N PRO A 32 0.21 55.81 28.27
CA PRO A 32 0.93 54.55 28.13
C PRO A 32 0.67 53.53 29.25
N SER A 33 1.02 52.26 29.00
CA SER A 33 1.73 51.39 29.96
C SER A 33 2.05 50.05 29.30
N GLN A 34 3.32 49.69 29.42
CA GLN A 34 3.94 48.41 29.09
C GLN A 34 3.01 47.21 29.35
N ASN A 35 2.72 46.44 28.31
CA ASN A 35 2.25 45.07 28.48
C ASN A 35 3.05 44.16 27.55
N GLN A 36 3.90 43.35 28.20
CA GLN A 36 4.46 42.14 27.67
C GLN A 36 3.33 41.31 27.05
N ASN A 37 3.45 40.94 25.78
CA ASN A 37 2.83 39.72 25.30
C ASN A 37 3.57 39.17 24.09
N THR A 38 4.38 38.18 24.42
CA THR A 38 4.49 36.89 23.73
C THR A 38 4.67 36.94 22.22
N ASN A 39 5.95 36.89 21.84
CA ASN A 39 6.36 36.10 20.69
C ASN A 39 5.82 34.67 20.87
N SER A 40 4.62 34.39 20.38
CA SER A 40 4.21 33.02 20.08
C SER A 40 5.03 32.55 18.88
N ASN A 41 6.25 32.13 19.17
CA ASN A 41 6.93 31.17 18.32
C ASN A 41 6.13 29.87 18.46
N ASN A 42 5.16 29.67 17.56
CA ASN A 42 4.55 28.37 17.32
C ASN A 42 5.64 27.47 16.73
N TYR A 43 6.51 26.95 17.59
CA TYR A 43 7.24 25.73 17.28
C TYR A 43 6.22 24.61 17.33
N ASN A 44 5.61 24.30 16.19
CA ASN A 44 5.12 22.95 15.94
C ASN A 44 6.34 22.03 16.05
N THR A 45 6.63 21.57 17.27
CA THR A 45 7.51 20.44 17.48
C THR A 45 6.73 19.23 17.02
N GLN A 46 6.73 19.01 15.70
CA GLN A 46 6.13 17.84 15.10
C GLN A 46 6.91 16.66 15.67
N THR A 47 6.31 15.99 16.65
CA THR A 47 6.90 14.85 17.33
C THR A 47 6.98 13.72 16.33
N GLN A 48 8.20 13.28 16.02
CA GLN A 48 8.49 12.32 14.96
C GLN A 48 9.23 11.11 15.52
N GLY A 49 9.09 9.98 14.85
CA GLY A 49 9.83 8.77 15.13
C GLY A 49 10.37 8.16 13.85
N LYS A 50 11.39 7.31 14.00
CA LYS A 50 11.98 6.56 12.89
C LYS A 50 11.13 5.32 12.61
N ILE A 51 10.91 5.01 11.33
CA ILE A 51 10.27 3.78 10.89
C ILE A 51 11.17 3.03 9.91
N ILE A 52 11.32 1.73 10.16
CA ILE A 52 12.11 0.81 9.34
C ILE A 52 11.18 -0.26 8.78
N PHE A 53 11.18 -0.43 7.46
CA PHE A 53 10.52 -1.56 6.82
C PHE A 53 11.57 -2.58 6.40
N GLY A 54 11.34 -3.84 6.73
CA GLY A 54 12.21 -4.96 6.38
C GLY A 54 11.46 -6.06 5.63
N ILE A 55 12.18 -6.83 4.84
CA ILE A 55 11.69 -8.02 4.14
C ILE A 55 12.64 -9.18 4.40
N THR A 56 12.08 -10.36 4.63
CA THR A 56 12.80 -11.61 4.82
C THR A 56 11.94 -12.77 4.33
N ASP A 57 12.47 -13.99 4.42
CA ASP A 57 11.74 -15.22 4.14
C ASP A 57 12.11 -16.31 5.14
N ALA A 58 11.11 -17.11 5.51
CA ALA A 58 11.21 -18.25 6.41
C ALA A 58 10.84 -19.57 5.71
N ALA A 59 10.87 -19.63 4.37
CA ALA A 59 10.40 -20.78 3.62
C ALA A 59 11.18 -22.07 3.87
N ALA A 60 10.50 -23.20 3.76
CA ALA A 60 11.17 -24.48 3.59
C ALA A 60 12.02 -24.52 2.31
N SER A 61 13.04 -25.38 2.27
CA SER A 61 13.89 -25.50 1.07
C SER A 61 13.11 -26.09 -0.11
N MET A 62 13.23 -25.45 -1.28
CA MET A 62 12.56 -25.85 -2.52
C MET A 62 13.59 -26.40 -3.52
N SER A 63 13.46 -27.67 -3.93
CA SER A 63 14.54 -28.41 -4.62
C SER A 63 14.83 -27.95 -6.05
N ASN A 64 13.86 -27.37 -6.76
CA ASN A 64 13.95 -26.97 -8.16
C ASN A 64 13.95 -25.44 -8.37
N ILE A 65 13.83 -24.67 -7.28
CA ILE A 65 13.69 -23.21 -7.33
C ILE A 65 14.88 -22.61 -6.62
N SER A 66 15.72 -21.88 -7.36
CA SER A 66 16.92 -21.26 -6.81
C SER A 66 16.68 -19.84 -6.29
N SER A 67 15.71 -19.12 -6.87
CA SER A 67 15.38 -17.74 -6.51
C SER A 67 13.90 -17.45 -6.68
N VAL A 68 13.39 -16.56 -5.82
CA VAL A 68 12.08 -15.91 -5.99
C VAL A 68 12.29 -14.42 -5.81
N LEU A 69 12.33 -13.71 -6.95
CA LEU A 69 12.62 -12.29 -7.04
C LEU A 69 11.32 -11.49 -6.98
N ILE A 70 11.15 -10.68 -5.94
CA ILE A 70 10.01 -9.77 -5.79
C ILE A 70 10.47 -8.33 -6.02
N THR A 71 9.81 -7.62 -6.93
CA THR A 71 10.04 -6.19 -7.18
C THR A 71 9.01 -5.37 -6.42
N VAL A 72 9.43 -4.70 -5.36
CA VAL A 72 8.62 -3.78 -4.55
C VAL A 72 8.81 -2.37 -5.08
N ASP A 73 7.77 -1.77 -5.63
CA ASP A 73 7.82 -0.41 -6.20
C ASP A 73 7.72 0.66 -5.11
N SER A 74 6.89 0.41 -4.10
CA SER A 74 6.70 1.32 -2.97
C SER A 74 6.24 0.57 -1.72
N ALA A 75 6.49 1.20 -0.57
CA ALA A 75 5.98 0.79 0.72
C ALA A 75 5.26 1.95 1.38
N GLN A 76 4.12 1.67 2.02
CA GLN A 76 3.24 2.68 2.59
C GLN A 76 2.71 2.25 3.97
N ILE A 77 2.44 3.24 4.81
CA ILE A 77 1.67 3.11 6.07
C ILE A 77 0.39 3.93 5.97
N HIS A 78 -0.65 3.54 6.71
CA HIS A 78 -1.92 4.25 6.71
C HIS A 78 -2.30 4.71 8.12
N SER A 79 -2.80 5.92 8.26
CA SER A 79 -3.53 6.37 9.45
C SER A 79 -4.87 6.98 9.06
N GLU A 80 -5.84 6.94 9.95
CA GLU A 80 -7.18 7.50 9.70
C GLU A 80 -7.15 9.01 9.43
N GLN A 81 -6.17 9.72 10.02
CA GLN A 81 -6.05 11.17 9.93
C GLN A 81 -5.40 11.64 8.61
N LYS A 82 -4.46 10.86 8.07
CA LYS A 82 -3.61 11.26 6.94
C LYS A 82 -3.81 10.41 5.69
N GLY A 83 -4.51 9.29 5.79
CA GLY A 83 -4.58 8.31 4.74
C GLY A 83 -3.23 7.61 4.55
N TRP A 84 -2.94 7.24 3.30
CA TRP A 84 -1.71 6.55 2.91
C TRP A 84 -0.52 7.51 2.87
N ILE A 85 0.56 7.12 3.55
CA ILE A 85 1.84 7.82 3.60
C ILE A 85 2.89 6.87 3.03
N ALA A 86 3.59 7.30 1.99
CA ALA A 86 4.69 6.54 1.44
C ALA A 86 5.92 6.61 2.37
N VAL A 87 6.50 5.45 2.65
CA VAL A 87 7.77 5.31 3.38
C VAL A 87 8.93 4.92 2.46
N ALA A 88 8.64 4.38 1.28
CA ALA A 88 9.59 4.20 0.16
C ALA A 88 8.83 4.28 -1.18
N ASN A 89 9.46 4.85 -2.21
CA ASN A 89 8.88 5.01 -3.56
C ASN A 89 9.84 4.62 -4.70
N GLU A 90 11.01 4.10 -4.35
CA GLU A 90 12.02 3.67 -5.33
C GLU A 90 11.91 2.15 -5.51
N PRO A 91 11.65 1.66 -6.73
CA PRO A 91 11.56 0.23 -6.97
C PRO A 91 12.84 -0.51 -6.61
N LYS A 92 12.69 -1.58 -5.83
CA LYS A 92 13.79 -2.47 -5.42
C LYS A 92 13.37 -3.92 -5.55
N GLN A 93 14.32 -4.74 -5.97
CA GLN A 93 14.14 -6.17 -6.10
C GLN A 93 14.82 -6.92 -4.95
N TYR A 94 14.14 -7.92 -4.41
CA TYR A 94 14.63 -8.77 -3.33
C TYR A 94 14.53 -10.24 -3.75
N ASP A 95 15.58 -11.02 -3.52
CA ASP A 95 15.54 -12.47 -3.67
C ASP A 95 15.18 -13.11 -2.33
N LEU A 96 13.93 -13.54 -2.20
CA LEU A 96 13.40 -14.11 -0.96
C LEU A 96 14.18 -15.36 -0.54
N LEU A 97 14.54 -16.23 -1.48
CA LEU A 97 15.27 -17.45 -1.14
C LEU A 97 16.73 -17.17 -0.74
N ALA A 98 17.34 -16.10 -1.26
CA ALA A 98 18.65 -15.65 -0.79
C ALA A 98 18.57 -15.07 0.63
N LEU A 99 17.51 -14.33 0.96
CA LEU A 99 17.27 -13.83 2.32
C LEU A 99 17.10 -14.97 3.31
N LYS A 100 16.30 -15.99 2.97
CA LYS A 100 16.17 -17.21 3.76
C LYS A 100 17.51 -17.94 3.94
N GLN A 101 18.32 -18.05 2.90
CA GLN A 101 19.63 -18.72 2.98
C GLN A 101 20.61 -17.97 3.89
N SER A 102 20.59 -16.65 3.87
CA SER A 102 21.42 -15.81 4.74
C SER A 102 20.85 -15.65 6.16
N GLY A 103 19.56 -15.91 6.35
CA GLY A 103 18.83 -15.64 7.59
C GLY A 103 18.66 -14.13 7.88
N GLY A 104 18.78 -13.29 6.86
CA GLY A 104 18.87 -11.84 7.00
C GLY A 104 17.61 -11.10 6.58
N ILE A 105 17.37 -9.96 7.23
CA ILE A 105 16.30 -9.01 6.89
C ILE A 105 16.87 -7.91 6.00
N ALA A 106 16.38 -7.78 4.77
CA ALA A 106 16.76 -6.68 3.88
C ALA A 106 15.91 -5.43 4.12
N LEU A 107 16.53 -4.26 4.01
CA LEU A 107 15.87 -2.97 4.19
C LEU A 107 15.01 -2.60 2.98
N ILE A 108 13.71 -2.36 3.20
CA ILE A 108 12.81 -1.70 2.25
C ILE A 108 12.87 -0.19 2.41
N ALA A 109 12.66 0.30 3.64
CA ALA A 109 12.57 1.72 3.96
C ALA A 109 13.29 2.05 5.27
N ASP A 110 13.94 3.20 5.30
CA ASP A 110 14.45 3.86 6.50
C ASP A 110 14.05 5.33 6.40
N THR A 111 13.07 5.76 7.20
CA THR A 111 12.55 7.13 7.13
C THR A 111 11.99 7.60 8.48
N VAL A 112 11.62 8.87 8.56
CA VAL A 112 10.94 9.47 9.72
C VAL A 112 9.49 9.80 9.36
N VAL A 113 8.59 9.53 10.29
CA VAL A 113 7.17 9.85 10.18
C VAL A 113 6.69 10.47 11.48
N ASP A 114 5.55 11.16 11.43
CA ASP A 114 4.95 11.73 12.62
C ASP A 114 4.60 10.62 13.62
N MET A 115 4.73 10.94 14.91
CA MET A 115 4.31 10.04 15.96
C MET A 115 2.82 9.73 15.84
N GLY A 116 2.44 8.52 16.24
CA GLY A 116 1.06 8.10 16.24
C GLY A 116 0.90 6.62 15.94
N THR A 117 -0.35 6.22 15.79
CA THR A 117 -0.74 4.86 15.45
C THR A 117 -1.21 4.79 14.01
N TYR A 118 -0.69 3.79 13.30
CA TYR A 118 -1.02 3.45 11.93
C TYR A 118 -1.72 2.09 11.94
N ASN A 119 -2.77 1.95 11.13
CA ASN A 119 -3.68 0.80 11.17
C ASN A 119 -3.54 -0.14 9.97
N GLN A 120 -2.76 0.24 8.95
CA GLN A 120 -2.47 -0.60 7.79
C GLN A 120 -1.06 -0.36 7.26
N VAL A 121 -0.53 -1.38 6.60
CA VAL A 121 0.72 -1.34 5.83
C VAL A 121 0.46 -1.89 4.43
N ARG A 122 1.21 -1.39 3.44
CA ARG A 122 1.08 -1.82 2.05
C ARG A 122 2.43 -1.91 1.36
N LEU A 123 2.62 -2.96 0.57
CA LEU A 123 3.65 -3.03 -0.47
C LEU A 123 2.95 -3.01 -1.84
N LEU A 124 3.40 -2.14 -2.75
CA LEU A 124 3.05 -2.26 -4.17
C LEU A 124 4.12 -3.10 -4.85
N VAL A 125 3.69 -4.11 -5.59
CA VAL A 125 4.58 -5.12 -6.19
C VAL A 125 4.26 -5.24 -7.67
N SER A 126 5.17 -4.77 -8.51
CA SER A 126 5.01 -4.83 -9.97
C SER A 126 5.30 -6.21 -10.54
N LYS A 127 6.18 -6.99 -9.90
CA LYS A 127 6.71 -8.21 -10.51
C LYS A 127 7.15 -9.26 -9.49
N VAL A 128 6.87 -10.52 -9.81
CA VAL A 128 7.45 -11.69 -9.13
C VAL A 128 8.05 -12.62 -10.19
N VAL A 129 9.32 -12.96 -10.07
CA VAL A 129 10.03 -13.87 -10.99
C VAL A 129 10.59 -15.06 -10.21
N VAL A 130 10.26 -16.25 -10.67
CA VAL A 130 10.77 -17.52 -10.15
C VAL A 130 11.88 -18.00 -11.06
N VAL A 131 13.02 -18.39 -10.48
CA VAL A 131 14.10 -19.06 -11.20
C VAL A 131 13.99 -20.56 -10.95
N GLU A 132 13.38 -21.27 -11.89
CA GLU A 132 13.24 -22.73 -11.84
C GLU A 132 14.25 -23.39 -12.78
N ASN A 133 15.13 -24.24 -12.24
CA ASN A 133 16.20 -24.91 -13.00
C ASN A 133 17.04 -23.93 -13.87
N GLY A 134 17.30 -22.72 -13.35
CA GLY A 134 18.03 -21.67 -14.06
C GLY A 134 17.21 -20.87 -15.08
N VAL A 135 15.93 -21.18 -15.28
CA VAL A 135 15.03 -20.47 -16.20
C VAL A 135 14.15 -19.51 -15.42
N GLN A 136 14.15 -18.24 -15.81
CA GLN A 136 13.24 -17.23 -15.26
C GLN A 136 11.83 -17.41 -15.81
N LYS A 137 10.85 -17.51 -14.91
CA LYS A 137 9.42 -17.51 -15.21
C LYS A 137 8.72 -16.49 -14.33
N GLU A 138 7.89 -15.67 -14.92
CA GLU A 138 7.08 -14.73 -14.15
C GLU A 138 5.94 -15.47 -13.44
N ALA A 139 5.71 -15.13 -12.17
CA ALA A 139 4.60 -15.63 -11.39
C ALA A 139 3.46 -14.61 -11.35
N THR A 140 2.22 -15.07 -11.52
CA THR A 140 1.04 -14.23 -11.39
C THR A 140 0.80 -13.88 -9.92
N LEU A 141 0.92 -12.59 -9.57
CA LEU A 141 0.49 -12.03 -8.29
C LEU A 141 -0.96 -11.50 -8.46
N PRO A 142 -1.96 -11.98 -7.70
CA PRO A 142 -3.36 -11.65 -7.94
C PRO A 142 -3.67 -10.14 -7.99
N SER A 143 -3.31 -9.35 -6.97
CA SER A 143 -3.74 -7.94 -6.82
C SER A 143 -2.69 -6.90 -7.21
N GLY A 144 -1.41 -7.28 -7.39
CA GLY A 144 -0.30 -6.31 -7.52
C GLY A 144 0.00 -5.51 -6.24
N GLU A 145 -0.75 -5.73 -5.14
CA GLU A 145 -0.52 -5.09 -3.84
C GLU A 145 -0.65 -6.09 -2.70
N ILE A 146 0.19 -5.95 -1.68
CA ILE A 146 0.08 -6.65 -0.41
C ILE A 146 -0.35 -5.63 0.62
N LYS A 147 -1.65 -5.60 0.95
CA LYS A 147 -2.25 -4.67 1.89
C LYS A 147 -2.69 -5.40 3.16
N ILE A 148 -2.06 -5.10 4.30
CA ILE A 148 -2.27 -5.79 5.56
C ILE A 148 -2.81 -4.80 6.60
N ASN A 149 -3.87 -5.19 7.31
CA ASN A 149 -4.34 -4.49 8.50
C ASN A 149 -3.43 -4.89 9.67
N ALA A 150 -2.74 -3.90 10.25
CA ALA A 150 -1.77 -4.12 11.31
C ALA A 150 -1.66 -2.88 12.20
N ASN A 151 -1.46 -3.08 13.50
CA ASN A 151 -1.17 -2.01 14.43
C ASN A 151 0.33 -1.70 14.41
N VAL A 152 0.68 -0.47 14.00
CA VAL A 152 2.06 0.05 14.01
C VAL A 152 2.07 1.33 14.84
N VAL A 153 2.87 1.36 15.90
CA VAL A 153 2.97 2.51 16.81
C VAL A 153 4.33 3.17 16.64
N VAL A 154 4.33 4.47 16.31
CA VAL A 154 5.53 5.30 16.22
C VAL A 154 5.56 6.27 17.39
N ASN A 155 6.55 6.11 18.26
CA ASN A 155 6.76 7.01 19.40
C ASN A 155 7.80 8.09 19.06
N ASN A 156 7.70 9.22 19.76
CA ASN A 156 8.62 10.32 19.60
C ASN A 156 10.07 9.90 19.89
N ASN A 157 11.01 10.30 19.03
CA ASN A 157 12.45 10.02 19.15
C ASN A 157 12.79 8.53 19.35
N SER A 158 11.96 7.62 18.82
CA SER A 158 12.13 6.17 18.94
C SER A 158 12.04 5.50 17.57
N THR A 159 12.59 4.30 17.43
CA THR A 159 12.52 3.53 16.19
C THR A 159 11.42 2.49 16.26
N SER A 160 10.63 2.39 15.19
CA SER A 160 9.60 1.38 14.99
C SER A 160 9.95 0.55 13.76
N THR A 161 9.56 -0.71 13.74
CA THR A 161 9.87 -1.65 12.66
C THR A 161 8.59 -2.30 12.14
N VAL A 162 8.58 -2.62 10.86
CA VAL A 162 7.59 -3.48 10.20
C VAL A 162 8.36 -4.46 9.32
N VAL A 163 8.32 -5.75 9.64
CA VAL A 163 9.01 -6.80 8.91
C VAL A 163 7.99 -7.71 8.25
N PHE A 164 8.12 -7.85 6.93
CA PHE A 164 7.37 -8.80 6.11
C PHE A 164 8.22 -10.07 5.98
N ASP A 165 7.91 -11.09 6.77
CA ASP A 165 8.52 -12.40 6.69
C ASP A 165 7.68 -13.29 5.78
N PHE A 166 8.12 -13.45 4.53
CA PHE A 166 7.42 -14.28 3.56
C PHE A 166 7.61 -15.77 3.88
N ILE A 167 6.62 -16.59 3.50
CA ILE A 167 6.71 -18.05 3.56
C ILE A 167 6.55 -18.55 2.12
N VAL A 168 7.62 -18.46 1.33
CA VAL A 168 7.57 -18.69 -0.13
C VAL A 168 7.06 -20.08 -0.52
N ASP A 169 7.34 -21.13 0.25
CA ASP A 169 6.87 -22.50 -0.04
C ASP A 169 5.37 -22.73 0.25
N ASP A 170 4.76 -21.81 1.01
CA ASP A 170 3.32 -21.69 1.19
C ASP A 170 2.68 -20.67 0.22
N SER A 171 3.49 -19.74 -0.31
CA SER A 171 3.05 -18.67 -1.20
C SER A 171 3.03 -19.05 -2.68
N LEU A 172 3.89 -19.99 -3.07
CA LEU A 172 4.12 -20.32 -4.47
C LEU A 172 3.33 -21.57 -4.89
N HIS A 173 2.51 -21.41 -5.92
CA HIS A 173 1.68 -22.47 -6.49
C HIS A 173 2.04 -22.71 -7.95
N VAL A 174 2.02 -23.98 -8.36
CA VAL A 174 2.29 -24.39 -9.75
C VAL A 174 1.00 -24.90 -10.38
N THR A 175 0.64 -24.34 -11.53
CA THR A 175 -0.51 -24.80 -12.31
C THR A 175 -0.20 -26.13 -13.00
N GLY A 176 -1.23 -26.83 -13.48
CA GLY A 176 -1.04 -28.10 -14.19
C GLY A 176 -0.20 -28.01 -15.48
N ASN A 177 -0.02 -26.81 -16.05
CA ASN A 177 0.83 -26.54 -17.21
C ASN A 177 2.20 -25.91 -16.85
N GLY A 178 2.58 -25.88 -15.56
CA GLY A 178 3.91 -25.44 -15.11
C GLY A 178 4.12 -23.93 -15.07
N GLN A 179 3.05 -23.14 -15.02
CA GLN A 179 3.09 -21.71 -14.73
C GLN A 179 3.01 -21.46 -13.22
N PHE A 180 3.48 -20.31 -12.77
CA PHE A 180 3.53 -19.97 -11.36
C PHE A 180 2.47 -18.94 -10.97
N ILE A 181 1.87 -19.14 -9.80
CA ILE A 181 1.00 -18.18 -9.11
C ILE A 181 1.66 -17.90 -7.77
N PHE A 182 1.79 -16.62 -7.42
CA PHE A 182 2.33 -16.19 -6.14
C PHE A 182 1.20 -15.56 -5.31
N ALA A 183 0.61 -16.36 -4.43
CA ALA A 183 -0.41 -15.95 -3.47
C ALA A 183 0.26 -15.81 -2.09
N PRO A 184 0.83 -14.63 -1.75
CA PRO A 184 1.75 -14.50 -0.63
C PRO A 184 1.13 -14.91 0.70
N VAL A 185 1.90 -15.67 1.46
CA VAL A 185 1.72 -15.97 2.88
C VAL A 185 2.84 -15.27 3.63
N ILE A 186 2.47 -14.44 4.60
CA ILE A 186 3.37 -13.51 5.28
C ILE A 186 3.12 -13.58 6.78
N GLN A 187 4.18 -13.77 7.55
CA GLN A 187 4.23 -13.46 8.96
C GLN A 187 4.66 -12.00 9.12
N LEU A 188 3.76 -11.14 9.57
CA LEU A 188 4.07 -9.72 9.80
C LEU A 188 4.44 -9.50 11.26
N GLU A 189 5.60 -8.90 11.51
CA GLU A 189 5.97 -8.39 12.83
C GLU A 189 6.14 -6.87 12.78
N ALA A 190 5.43 -6.17 13.66
CA ALA A 190 5.65 -4.75 13.91
C ALA A 190 6.04 -4.52 15.37
N LYS A 191 7.11 -3.75 15.60
CA LYS A 191 7.59 -3.39 16.94
C LYS A 191 7.73 -1.88 17.09
N SER A 192 7.40 -1.36 18.25
CA SER A 192 7.72 0.01 18.67
C SER A 192 8.92 0.02 19.63
N ASN A 193 9.65 1.13 19.71
CA ASN A 193 10.81 1.30 20.59
C ASN A 193 11.89 0.22 20.41
N ALA A 194 12.13 -0.19 19.17
CA ALA A 194 13.12 -1.21 18.84
C ALA A 194 14.52 -0.58 18.70
N ASP A 195 15.54 -1.35 19.05
CA ASP A 195 16.93 -1.02 18.74
C ASP A 195 17.25 -1.60 17.35
N VAL A 196 17.62 -0.73 16.41
CA VAL A 196 17.85 -1.14 15.02
C VAL A 196 19.22 -0.71 14.54
N GLN A 197 19.94 -1.66 13.95
CA GLN A 197 21.17 -1.40 13.19
C GLN A 197 20.89 -1.71 11.72
N VAL A 198 21.26 -0.76 10.85
CA VAL A 198 21.23 -0.95 9.40
C VAL A 198 22.69 -1.00 8.94
N ASN A 199 23.09 -2.13 8.37
CA ASN A 199 24.44 -2.37 7.89
C ASN A 199 24.69 -1.70 6.53
N ALA A 200 25.96 -1.61 6.12
CA ALA A 200 26.36 -0.99 4.85
C ALA A 200 25.82 -1.72 3.60
N ASP A 201 25.47 -2.99 3.74
CA ASP A 201 24.83 -3.83 2.73
C ASP A 201 23.28 -3.74 2.76
N ASN A 202 22.72 -2.82 3.54
CA ASN A 202 21.28 -2.65 3.76
C ASN A 202 20.60 -3.83 4.47
N MET A 203 21.36 -4.64 5.21
CA MET A 203 20.79 -5.64 6.11
C MET A 203 20.40 -5.00 7.44
N VAL A 204 19.28 -5.44 8.00
CA VAL A 204 18.68 -4.89 9.22
C VAL A 204 18.82 -5.89 10.36
N ALA A 205 19.39 -5.44 11.48
CA ALA A 205 19.41 -6.16 12.75
C ALA A 205 18.46 -5.45 13.72
N ILE A 206 17.47 -6.19 14.24
CA ILE A 206 16.45 -5.67 15.16
C ILE A 206 16.61 -6.37 16.51
N GLN A 207 16.73 -5.58 17.58
CA GLN A 207 16.80 -6.05 18.95
C GLN A 207 15.77 -5.30 19.81
N ASN A 208 15.31 -5.94 20.89
CA ASN A 208 14.35 -5.37 21.82
C ASN A 208 13.07 -4.87 21.12
N GLY A 209 12.37 -3.92 21.75
CA GLY A 209 11.12 -3.36 21.27
C GLY A 209 9.87 -4.07 21.80
N LYS A 210 8.76 -3.32 21.82
CA LYS A 210 7.43 -3.81 22.16
C LYS A 210 6.74 -4.29 20.89
N THR A 211 6.35 -5.55 20.84
CA THR A 211 5.53 -6.10 19.76
C THR A 211 4.15 -5.43 19.75
N GLU A 212 3.81 -4.79 18.64
CA GLU A 212 2.51 -4.17 18.40
C GLU A 212 1.63 -5.04 17.50
N THR A 213 2.24 -5.73 16.53
CA THR A 213 1.62 -6.75 15.69
C THR A 213 2.57 -7.92 15.54
N ASN A 214 2.04 -9.14 15.67
CA ASN A 214 2.70 -10.38 15.28
C ASN A 214 1.60 -11.34 14.82
N ALA A 215 1.38 -11.41 13.51
CA ALA A 215 0.26 -12.17 12.94
C ALA A 215 0.56 -12.68 11.53
N SER A 216 -0.05 -13.82 11.19
CA SER A 216 0.02 -14.42 9.86
C SER A 216 -1.11 -13.92 8.97
N PHE A 217 -0.79 -13.71 7.70
CA PHE A 217 -1.71 -13.27 6.66
C PHE A 217 -1.45 -14.06 5.38
N GLY A 218 -2.49 -14.27 4.57
CA GLY A 218 -2.32 -14.82 3.23
C GLY A 218 -3.28 -14.23 2.22
N MET A 219 -2.87 -14.26 0.96
CA MET A 219 -3.66 -13.78 -0.18
C MET A 219 -4.51 -14.89 -0.77
N ASP A 220 -5.78 -14.60 -1.06
CA ASP A 220 -6.60 -15.49 -1.88
C ASP A 220 -6.47 -15.18 -3.39
N VAL A 221 -7.09 -16.02 -4.24
CA VAL A 221 -7.00 -15.84 -5.71
C VAL A 221 -7.66 -14.55 -6.21
N SER A 222 -8.51 -13.89 -5.41
CA SER A 222 -9.10 -12.61 -5.78
C SER A 222 -8.13 -11.44 -5.55
N GLY A 223 -7.07 -11.68 -4.76
CA GLY A 223 -6.11 -10.67 -4.33
C GLY A 223 -6.40 -10.07 -2.97
N GLU A 224 -7.37 -10.61 -2.23
CA GLU A 224 -7.69 -10.18 -0.89
C GLU A 224 -6.74 -10.84 0.13
N ILE A 225 -6.16 -10.03 1.03
CA ILE A 225 -5.36 -10.52 2.15
C ILE A 225 -6.27 -10.81 3.35
N LYS A 226 -6.12 -11.98 3.95
CA LYS A 226 -6.89 -12.46 5.10
C LYS A 226 -5.96 -12.93 6.22
N SER A 227 -6.36 -12.71 7.46
CA SER A 227 -5.62 -13.22 8.63
C SER A 227 -5.67 -14.74 8.70
N ASN A 228 -4.53 -15.37 9.03
CA ASN A 228 -4.36 -16.81 9.18
C ASN A 228 -4.90 -17.61 7.98
N PHE A 229 -4.73 -17.07 6.78
CA PHE A 229 -5.15 -17.69 5.54
C PHE A 229 -3.93 -18.19 4.76
N MET A 230 -4.11 -19.29 4.05
CA MET A 230 -3.22 -19.76 3.00
C MET A 230 -4.10 -20.42 1.94
N LEU A 231 -3.75 -20.25 0.66
CA LEU A 231 -4.45 -20.92 -0.41
C LEU A 231 -4.23 -22.44 -0.31
N ASN A 232 -5.29 -23.22 -0.45
CA ASN A 232 -5.21 -24.68 -0.34
C ASN A 232 -4.25 -25.25 -1.39
N LYS A 233 -3.20 -25.96 -0.95
CA LYS A 233 -2.20 -26.57 -1.86
C LYS A 233 -2.80 -27.64 -2.79
N ASN A 234 -3.97 -28.18 -2.47
CA ASN A 234 -4.70 -29.13 -3.31
C ASN A 234 -5.66 -28.46 -4.29
N GLU A 235 -5.78 -27.13 -4.28
CA GLU A 235 -6.60 -26.41 -5.25
C GLU A 235 -6.03 -26.62 -6.66
N VAL A 236 -6.90 -26.98 -7.61
CA VAL A 236 -6.46 -27.20 -8.98
C VAL A 236 -6.51 -25.86 -9.72
N LEU A 237 -5.34 -25.23 -9.86
CA LEU A 237 -5.19 -23.92 -10.47
C LEU A 237 -4.78 -24.00 -11.94
N ASP A 238 -5.23 -23.02 -12.71
CA ASP A 238 -4.83 -22.77 -14.10
C ASP A 238 -4.76 -21.25 -14.35
N LEU A 239 -4.20 -20.84 -15.48
CA LEU A 239 -4.13 -19.44 -15.89
C LEU A 239 -4.78 -19.24 -17.26
N ILE A 240 -5.67 -18.24 -17.33
CA ILE A 240 -6.31 -17.80 -18.57
C ILE A 240 -5.93 -16.35 -18.81
N GLY A 241 -4.95 -16.10 -19.67
CA GLY A 241 -4.48 -14.74 -19.97
C GLY A 241 -4.06 -13.96 -18.71
N GLY A 242 -3.41 -14.63 -17.75
CA GLY A 242 -3.02 -14.04 -16.46
C GLY A 242 -4.11 -14.07 -15.38
N THR A 243 -5.34 -14.44 -15.71
CA THR A 243 -6.43 -14.62 -14.73
C THR A 243 -6.34 -16.01 -14.10
N ILE A 244 -6.32 -16.08 -12.78
CA ILE A 244 -6.26 -17.34 -12.03
C ILE A 244 -7.60 -18.05 -12.13
N LYS A 245 -7.61 -19.21 -12.78
CA LYS A 245 -8.79 -20.07 -12.81
C LYS A 245 -8.68 -21.12 -11.72
N ILE A 246 -9.68 -21.18 -10.85
CA ILE A 246 -9.89 -22.33 -9.97
C ILE A 246 -10.75 -23.36 -10.72
N LYS A 247 -10.23 -24.57 -10.93
CA LYS A 247 -10.96 -25.68 -11.57
C LYS A 247 -11.83 -26.43 -10.56
N VAL A 248 -13.14 -26.44 -10.78
CA VAL A 248 -14.08 -27.26 -10.00
C VAL A 248 -14.70 -28.40 -10.81
N LYS A 249 -15.13 -29.48 -10.13
CA LYS A 249 -15.64 -30.71 -10.79
C LYS A 249 -16.82 -30.46 -11.74
N ASP A 250 -17.68 -29.51 -11.40
CA ASP A 250 -18.95 -29.27 -12.09
C ASP A 250 -18.84 -28.41 -13.37
N GLU A 251 -17.64 -27.93 -13.72
CA GLU A 251 -17.41 -27.03 -14.86
C GLU A 251 -17.80 -27.63 -16.20
N ASN A 252 -17.65 -28.95 -16.35
CA ASN A 252 -17.96 -29.65 -17.60
C ASN A 252 -19.39 -30.20 -17.65
N SER A 253 -20.25 -29.80 -16.70
CA SER A 253 -21.66 -30.21 -16.71
C SER A 253 -22.43 -29.52 -17.83
N THR A 254 -23.44 -30.20 -18.38
CA THR A 254 -24.30 -29.68 -19.47
C THR A 254 -25.05 -28.38 -19.12
N SER A 255 -25.18 -28.08 -17.82
CA SER A 255 -25.74 -26.83 -17.31
C SER A 255 -24.82 -25.60 -17.48
N VAL A 256 -23.53 -25.80 -17.72
CA VAL A 256 -22.53 -24.75 -17.93
C VAL A 256 -22.32 -24.60 -19.43
N LYS A 257 -22.80 -23.49 -19.99
CA LYS A 257 -22.71 -23.18 -21.43
C LYS A 257 -21.73 -22.06 -21.73
N ILE A 258 -21.49 -21.20 -20.75
CA ILE A 258 -20.55 -20.10 -20.83
C ILE A 258 -19.19 -20.58 -20.36
N THR A 259 -18.16 -20.30 -21.14
CA THR A 259 -16.77 -20.63 -20.78
C THR A 259 -16.19 -19.60 -19.80
N PRO A 260 -15.14 -19.95 -19.03
CA PRO A 260 -14.44 -18.98 -18.20
C PRO A 260 -13.91 -17.78 -19.01
N ASN A 261 -13.33 -18.02 -20.20
CA ASN A 261 -12.87 -16.95 -21.11
C ASN A 261 -14.01 -15.98 -21.45
N THR A 262 -15.17 -16.50 -21.84
CA THR A 262 -16.33 -15.66 -22.16
C THR A 262 -16.83 -14.87 -20.94
N ALA A 263 -16.75 -15.44 -19.73
CA ALA A 263 -17.10 -14.74 -18.50
C ALA A 263 -16.11 -13.61 -18.19
N ILE A 264 -14.80 -13.87 -18.31
CA ILE A 264 -13.74 -12.86 -18.17
C ILE A 264 -13.97 -11.71 -19.16
N ASP A 265 -14.14 -12.02 -20.45
CA ASP A 265 -14.35 -11.03 -21.50
C ASP A 265 -15.56 -10.16 -21.20
N LYS A 266 -16.67 -10.76 -20.74
CA LYS A 266 -17.89 -10.03 -20.36
C LYS A 266 -17.67 -9.09 -19.17
N ALA A 267 -16.90 -9.50 -18.18
CA ALA A 267 -16.62 -8.66 -17.01
C ALA A 267 -15.80 -7.41 -17.40
N ILE A 268 -14.81 -7.57 -18.29
CA ILE A 268 -13.98 -6.46 -18.79
C ILE A 268 -14.74 -5.60 -19.79
N SER A 269 -15.33 -6.20 -20.84
CA SER A 269 -16.01 -5.46 -21.91
C SER A 269 -17.27 -4.75 -21.42
N GLY A 270 -17.89 -5.26 -20.35
CA GLY A 270 -19.00 -4.61 -19.67
C GLY A 270 -18.58 -3.45 -18.76
N GLY A 271 -17.28 -3.20 -18.62
CA GLY A 271 -16.72 -2.14 -17.78
C GLY A 271 -16.82 -2.40 -16.27
N TYR A 272 -17.18 -3.62 -15.86
CA TYR A 272 -17.31 -3.98 -14.45
C TYR A 272 -15.96 -4.13 -13.77
N LEU A 273 -14.94 -4.57 -14.51
CA LEU A 273 -13.56 -4.72 -14.06
C LEU A 273 -12.62 -4.06 -15.07
N ASP A 274 -11.56 -3.46 -14.56
CA ASP A 274 -10.48 -2.91 -15.40
C ASP A 274 -9.42 -3.98 -15.67
N VAL A 275 -9.20 -4.87 -14.70
CA VAL A 275 -8.33 -6.06 -14.78
C VAL A 275 -8.92 -7.19 -13.96
N THR A 276 -8.72 -8.43 -14.40
CA THR A 276 -9.20 -9.64 -13.72
C THR A 276 -8.07 -10.33 -12.95
N THR A 277 -8.40 -10.82 -11.76
CA THR A 277 -7.47 -11.55 -10.88
C THR A 277 -7.79 -13.04 -10.87
N SER A 278 -9.08 -13.41 -10.79
CA SER A 278 -9.50 -14.81 -10.85
C SER A 278 -10.87 -15.05 -11.44
N VAL A 279 -11.11 -16.30 -11.84
CA VAL A 279 -12.41 -16.81 -12.27
C VAL A 279 -12.67 -18.19 -11.66
N MET A 280 -13.87 -18.42 -11.16
CA MET A 280 -14.28 -19.69 -10.57
C MET A 280 -15.77 -19.93 -10.81
N LEU A 281 -16.15 -21.17 -11.12
CA LEU A 281 -17.55 -21.57 -11.13
C LEU A 281 -18.03 -21.77 -9.69
N THR A 282 -19.14 -21.13 -9.32
CA THR A 282 -19.75 -21.23 -7.99
C THR A 282 -21.27 -21.26 -8.09
N MET A 283 -21.94 -21.41 -6.94
CA MET A 283 -23.39 -21.35 -6.81
C MET A 283 -23.81 -20.05 -6.14
N GLN A 284 -24.76 -19.34 -6.76
CA GLN A 284 -25.39 -18.16 -6.18
C GLN A 284 -26.90 -18.24 -6.36
N SER A 285 -27.64 -18.17 -5.25
CA SER A 285 -29.11 -18.29 -5.24
C SER A 285 -29.63 -19.51 -6.03
N GLY A 286 -28.96 -20.66 -5.91
CA GLY A 286 -29.33 -21.90 -6.59
C GLY A 286 -28.93 -21.98 -8.08
N LYS A 287 -28.26 -20.97 -8.64
CA LYS A 287 -27.77 -20.97 -10.02
C LYS A 287 -26.26 -21.12 -10.08
N LYS A 288 -25.77 -21.84 -11.09
CA LYS A 288 -24.34 -21.87 -11.44
C LYS A 288 -23.95 -20.54 -12.06
N VAL A 289 -22.93 -19.90 -11.49
CA VAL A 289 -22.41 -18.62 -11.95
C VAL A 289 -20.89 -18.66 -12.01
N TRP A 290 -20.29 -17.97 -12.97
CA TRP A 290 -18.89 -17.60 -12.91
C TRP A 290 -18.74 -16.40 -12.00
N ARG A 291 -18.01 -16.55 -10.89
CA ARG A 291 -17.51 -15.41 -10.13
C ARG A 291 -16.19 -14.99 -10.76
N VAL A 292 -16.18 -13.83 -11.42
CA VAL A 292 -14.99 -13.19 -11.95
C VAL A 292 -14.57 -12.10 -10.96
N SER A 293 -13.41 -12.26 -10.34
CA SER A 293 -12.84 -11.28 -9.43
C SER A 293 -11.82 -10.43 -10.19
N GLY A 294 -11.69 -9.18 -9.80
CA GLY A 294 -10.76 -8.25 -10.44
C GLY A 294 -10.63 -6.95 -9.67
N LEU A 295 -9.89 -6.01 -10.25
CA LEU A 295 -9.83 -4.64 -9.76
C LEU A 295 -10.75 -3.76 -10.62
N LYS A 296 -11.54 -2.93 -9.96
CA LYS A 296 -12.25 -1.79 -10.54
C LYS A 296 -11.82 -0.53 -9.81
N SER A 297 -11.15 0.39 -10.52
CA SER A 297 -10.56 1.58 -9.89
C SER A 297 -9.69 1.23 -8.67
N LEU A 298 -8.89 0.16 -8.78
CA LEU A 298 -8.03 -0.39 -7.71
C LEU A 298 -8.77 -1.02 -6.51
N ILE A 299 -10.08 -1.23 -6.62
CA ILE A 299 -10.88 -1.89 -5.59
C ILE A 299 -11.21 -3.32 -6.06
N ILE A 300 -10.94 -4.30 -5.21
CA ILE A 300 -11.32 -5.69 -5.46
C ILE A 300 -12.84 -5.77 -5.59
N THR A 301 -13.29 -6.24 -6.76
CA THR A 301 -14.70 -6.32 -7.16
C THR A 301 -14.99 -7.71 -7.69
N ASN A 302 -16.21 -8.20 -7.45
CA ASN A 302 -16.65 -9.53 -7.87
C ASN A 302 -17.86 -9.41 -8.80
N VAL A 303 -17.72 -9.88 -10.04
CA VAL A 303 -18.79 -9.93 -11.03
C VAL A 303 -19.31 -11.35 -11.13
N TYR A 304 -20.62 -11.51 -11.06
CA TYR A 304 -21.27 -12.82 -11.14
C TYR A 304 -21.99 -12.94 -12.47
N ILE A 305 -21.64 -13.95 -13.25
CA ILE A 305 -22.16 -14.17 -14.60
C ILE A 305 -22.84 -15.53 -14.65
N ASP A 306 -24.12 -15.56 -15.01
CA ASP A 306 -24.89 -16.80 -15.16
C ASP A 306 -24.19 -17.75 -16.12
N ALA A 307 -23.84 -18.94 -15.64
CA ALA A 307 -23.02 -19.89 -16.39
C ALA A 307 -23.76 -20.54 -17.56
N SER A 308 -25.08 -20.35 -17.67
CA SER A 308 -25.92 -20.89 -18.75
C SER A 308 -26.29 -19.86 -19.81
N THR A 309 -26.54 -18.61 -19.41
CA THR A 309 -27.02 -17.53 -20.29
C THR A 309 -25.96 -16.46 -20.57
N GLY A 310 -24.97 -16.31 -19.70
CA GLY A 310 -23.96 -15.26 -19.80
C GLY A 310 -24.46 -13.88 -19.41
N ALA A 311 -25.62 -13.79 -18.75
CA ALA A 311 -26.12 -12.56 -18.16
C ALA A 311 -25.36 -12.23 -16.87
N VAL A 312 -25.06 -10.95 -16.64
CA VAL A 312 -24.54 -10.49 -15.35
C VAL A 312 -25.69 -10.51 -14.34
N VAL A 313 -25.51 -11.24 -13.24
CA VAL A 313 -26.55 -11.42 -12.21
C VAL A 313 -26.33 -10.52 -11.00
N ASN A 314 -25.07 -10.14 -10.73
CA ASN A 314 -24.67 -9.24 -9.65
C ASN A 314 -23.25 -8.70 -9.92
N TYR A 315 -22.91 -7.51 -9.42
CA TYR A 315 -21.56 -6.94 -9.46
C TYR A 315 -21.34 -5.90 -8.34
#